data_AF-A0A397V5V2-F1
#
_entry.id   AF-A0A397V5V2-F1
#
_cell.length_a   1.000
_cell.length_b   1.000
_cell.length_c   1.000
_cell.angle_alpha   90.00
_cell.angle_beta   90.00
_cell.angle_gamma   90.00
#
_symmetry.space_group_name_H-M   'P 1'
#
loop_
_entity.id
_entity.type
_entity.pdbx_description
1 polymer ?
#
loop_
_entity_poly.entity_id
_entity_poly.type
_entity_poly.pdbx_seq_one_letter_code
_entity_poly.pdbx_strand_id
1 'polypeptide(L)'
;MNPEIPEERKYIEELTQEYIYLCEELSSKERYKVEKKDIYNKGETSEIKIVSKNLYTAKRLLKRIKVLYKAIQEEITRIAVQYYLKNNKKLTIYNCFKSNKYYFYFQESEQLSRFINILQEEEPVGKYKRQYIQKSYRSSISFIIRKQILIANLFELRPYSHTDSQHYFDKIPTVEQLISGEYKYY
;
A
#
# COMPACT_ATOMS: atom_id res chain seq x y z
N MET A 1 8.63 9.54 -9.09
CA MET A 1 9.59 8.51 -8.68
C MET A 1 9.96 7.81 -9.96
N ASN A 2 11.05 8.22 -10.59
CA ASN A 2 11.56 7.67 -11.81
C ASN A 2 12.54 6.53 -11.48
N PRO A 3 12.27 5.27 -11.88
CA PRO A 3 13.18 4.14 -11.65
C PRO A 3 14.53 4.27 -12.39
N GLU A 4 14.67 5.22 -13.30
CA GLU A 4 15.94 5.55 -13.95
C GLU A 4 16.88 6.38 -13.04
N ILE A 5 16.33 7.07 -12.04
CA ILE A 5 17.12 7.84 -11.07
C ILE A 5 17.54 6.88 -9.94
N PRO A 6 18.85 6.71 -9.64
CA PRO A 6 19.32 5.70 -8.68
C PRO A 6 18.68 5.78 -7.29
N GLU A 7 18.47 6.99 -6.77
CA GLU A 7 17.86 7.21 -5.45
C GLU A 7 16.38 6.80 -5.42
N GLU A 8 15.65 7.10 -6.49
CA GLU A 8 14.23 6.77 -6.62
C GLU A 8 14.04 5.29 -6.97
N ARG A 9 14.99 4.69 -7.69
CA ARG A 9 15.10 3.25 -7.89
C ARG A 9 15.20 2.52 -6.55
N LYS A 10 16.17 2.93 -5.72
CA LYS A 10 16.37 2.36 -4.38
C LYS A 10 15.10 2.51 -3.53
N TYR A 11 14.42 3.64 -3.61
CA TYR A 11 13.16 3.83 -2.89
C TYR A 11 12.05 2.88 -3.37
N ILE A 12 11.95 2.62 -4.69
CA ILE A 12 11.00 1.64 -5.24
C ILE A 12 11.37 0.21 -4.79
N GLU A 13 12.66 -0.14 -4.71
CA GLU A 13 13.12 -1.41 -4.13
C GLU A 13 12.67 -1.56 -2.68
N GLU A 14 12.89 -0.55 -1.85
CA GLU A 14 12.49 -0.55 -0.44
C GLU A 14 10.97 -0.68 -0.28
N LEU A 15 10.19 0.02 -1.11
CA LEU A 15 8.73 -0.12 -1.15
C LEU A 15 8.29 -1.53 -1.56
N THR A 16 8.97 -2.14 -2.53
CA THR A 16 8.68 -3.49 -3.00
C THR A 16 8.94 -4.51 -1.91
N GLN A 17 10.07 -4.40 -1.21
CA GLN A 17 10.40 -5.25 -0.06
C GLN A 17 9.35 -5.11 1.05
N GLU A 18 8.93 -3.88 1.35
CA GLU A 18 7.88 -3.63 2.32
C GLU A 18 6.54 -4.24 1.88
N TYR A 19 6.18 -4.16 0.59
CA TYR A 19 4.97 -4.79 0.06
C TYR A 19 5.00 -6.31 0.24
N ILE A 20 6.11 -6.96 -0.12
CA ILE A 20 6.29 -8.42 0.00
C ILE A 20 6.20 -8.84 1.45
N TYR A 21 6.91 -8.15 2.34
CA TYR A 21 6.84 -8.39 3.78
C TYR A 21 5.39 -8.29 4.31
N LEU A 22 4.65 -7.25 3.90
CA LEU A 22 3.24 -7.10 4.26
C LEU A 22 2.35 -8.19 3.64
N CYS A 23 2.71 -8.75 2.48
CA CYS A 23 1.99 -9.87 1.87
C CYS A 23 2.24 -11.19 2.59
N GLU A 24 3.49 -11.54 2.89
CA GLU A 24 3.88 -12.76 3.61
C GLU A 24 3.28 -12.81 5.02
N GLU A 25 3.27 -11.66 5.70
CA GLU A 25 2.83 -11.59 7.09
C GLU A 25 1.31 -11.44 7.28
N LEU A 26 0.61 -10.85 6.30
CA LEU A 26 -0.86 -10.70 6.34
C LEU A 26 -1.61 -11.86 5.66
N SER A 27 -0.94 -12.71 4.87
CA SER A 27 -1.59 -13.83 4.17
C SER A 27 -1.93 -15.02 5.08
N SER A 28 -1.54 -15.01 6.36
CA SER A 28 -1.83 -16.10 7.28
C SER A 28 -3.33 -16.15 7.59
N LYS A 29 -4.09 -16.83 6.72
CA LYS A 29 -5.49 -17.26 6.88
C LYS A 29 -6.36 -16.23 7.60
N GLU A 30 -6.82 -15.21 6.87
CA GLU A 30 -8.02 -14.45 7.27
C GLU A 30 -9.23 -15.38 7.28
N ARG A 31 -9.31 -16.24 8.29
CA ARG A 31 -10.57 -16.87 8.66
C ARG A 31 -11.27 -15.85 9.54
N TYR A 32 -12.29 -15.20 8.99
CA TYR A 32 -13.34 -14.62 9.82
C TYR A 32 -13.97 -15.81 10.57
N LYS A 33 -13.48 -16.13 11.77
CA LYS A 33 -14.23 -16.96 12.69
C LYS A 33 -15.34 -16.08 13.24
N VAL A 34 -16.46 -16.06 12.53
CA VAL A 34 -17.73 -15.67 13.13
C VAL A 34 -18.06 -16.79 14.10
N GLU A 35 -17.95 -16.55 15.41
CA GLU A 35 -18.61 -17.41 16.38
C GLU A 35 -20.13 -17.23 16.17
N LYS A 36 -20.72 -18.00 15.26
CA LYS A 36 -22.17 -18.19 15.25
C LYS A 36 -22.50 -18.98 16.51
N LYS A 37 -22.93 -18.30 17.56
CA LYS A 37 -23.67 -18.92 18.65
C LYS A 37 -25.14 -18.55 18.53
N ASP A 38 -25.95 -19.53 18.91
CA ASP A 38 -27.35 -19.73 18.60
C ASP A 38 -28.22 -18.46 18.57
N ILE A 39 -29.22 -18.52 17.69
CA ILE A 39 -30.15 -17.47 17.27
C ILE A 39 -31.05 -16.97 18.44
N TYR A 40 -30.81 -17.42 19.67
CA TYR A 40 -31.68 -17.22 20.83
C TYR A 40 -31.20 -16.20 21.86
N ASN A 41 -29.95 -15.71 21.81
CA ASN A 41 -29.45 -14.71 22.78
C ASN A 41 -29.26 -13.32 22.15
N LYS A 42 -30.24 -12.45 22.39
CA LYS A 42 -30.44 -11.14 21.74
C LYS A 42 -29.65 -9.98 22.39
N GLY A 43 -28.47 -10.22 22.95
CA GLY A 43 -27.83 -9.26 23.87
C GLY A 43 -26.36 -8.90 23.66
N GLU A 44 -25.58 -9.61 22.84
CA GLU A 44 -24.11 -9.42 22.83
C GLU A 44 -23.53 -9.24 21.43
N THR A 45 -22.70 -8.19 21.28
CA THR A 45 -21.98 -7.84 20.06
C THR A 45 -21.03 -8.96 19.65
N SER A 46 -21.15 -9.43 18.41
CA SER A 46 -20.25 -10.45 17.86
C SER A 46 -18.82 -9.91 17.73
N GLU A 47 -17.90 -10.45 18.54
CA GLU A 47 -16.49 -10.09 18.46
C GLU A 47 -15.81 -10.83 17.29
N ILE A 48 -15.35 -10.07 16.31
CA ILE A 48 -14.52 -10.61 15.23
C ILE A 48 -13.14 -10.92 15.80
N LYS A 49 -12.84 -12.21 16.05
CA LYS A 49 -11.50 -12.67 16.43
C LYS A 49 -10.56 -12.67 15.23
N ILE A 50 -9.85 -11.57 15.06
CA ILE A 50 -8.80 -11.44 14.04
C ILE A 50 -7.47 -11.97 14.58
N VAL A 51 -6.98 -13.06 13.99
CA VAL A 51 -5.65 -13.61 14.25
C VAL A 51 -4.69 -13.12 13.17
N SER A 52 -4.22 -11.88 13.31
CA SER A 52 -3.03 -11.43 12.57
C SER A 52 -1.79 -11.85 13.34
N LYS A 53 -0.91 -12.65 12.72
CA LYS A 53 0.35 -13.08 13.36
C LYS A 53 1.28 -11.88 13.58
N ASN A 54 1.41 -11.00 12.58
CA ASN A 54 2.39 -9.90 12.61
C ASN A 54 1.75 -8.56 12.21
N LEU A 55 0.85 -8.04 13.06
CA LEU A 55 0.34 -6.67 12.89
C LEU A 55 1.40 -5.68 13.38
N TYR A 56 1.69 -4.65 12.57
CA TYR A 56 2.58 -3.58 13.00
C TYR A 56 2.06 -2.88 14.25
N THR A 57 3.00 -2.49 15.10
CA THR A 57 2.72 -1.49 16.13
C THR A 57 2.29 -0.19 15.45
N ALA A 58 1.40 0.57 16.11
CA ALA A 58 0.96 1.86 15.58
C ALA A 58 2.16 2.77 15.23
N LYS A 59 3.20 2.75 16.07
CA LYS A 59 4.46 3.48 15.86
C LYS A 59 5.21 3.07 14.59
N ARG A 60 5.36 1.76 14.32
CA ARG A 60 6.03 1.27 13.10
C ARG A 60 5.21 1.62 11.85
N LEU A 61 3.90 1.40 11.91
CA LEU A 61 2.99 1.72 10.80
C LEU A 61 2.97 3.22 10.49
N LEU A 62 2.92 4.07 11.52
CA LEU A 62 3.01 5.52 11.40
C LEU A 62 4.30 5.96 10.73
N LYS A 63 5.45 5.41 11.16
CA LYS A 63 6.76 5.73 10.57
C LYS A 63 6.78 5.41 9.08
N ARG A 64 6.29 4.22 8.70
CA ARG A 64 6.25 3.77 7.30
C ARG A 64 5.30 4.61 6.44
N ILE A 65 4.09 4.89 6.93
CA ILE A 65 3.12 5.73 6.22
C ILE A 65 3.65 7.16 6.03
N LYS A 66 4.31 7.75 7.04
CA LYS A 66 4.92 9.09 6.92
C LYS A 66 5.98 9.16 5.82
N VAL A 67 6.80 8.13 5.69
CA VAL A 67 7.81 8.04 4.62
C VAL A 67 7.12 8.03 3.25
N LEU A 68 6.12 7.15 3.06
CA LEU A 68 5.38 7.08 1.80
C LEU A 68 4.63 8.38 1.49
N TYR A 69 3.99 8.98 2.49
CA TYR A 69 3.29 10.26 2.35
C TYR A 69 4.22 11.36 1.86
N LYS A 70 5.41 11.51 2.46
CA LYS A 70 6.39 12.51 2.03
C LYS A 70 6.81 12.30 0.58
N ALA A 71 7.11 11.07 0.20
CA ALA A 71 7.52 10.74 -1.15
C ALA A 71 6.41 11.02 -2.19
N ILE A 72 5.14 10.79 -1.82
CA ILE A 72 3.99 11.17 -2.64
C ILE A 72 3.86 12.68 -2.79
N GLN A 73 4.07 13.47 -1.73
CA GLN A 73 4.02 14.94 -1.79
C GLN A 73 5.08 15.52 -2.74
N GLU A 74 6.29 14.94 -2.73
CA GLU A 74 7.35 15.32 -3.67
C GLU A 74 6.94 15.00 -5.13
N GLU A 75 6.34 13.84 -5.37
CA GLU A 75 5.85 13.45 -6.69
C GLU A 75 4.70 14.35 -7.19
N ILE A 76 3.74 14.69 -6.33
CA ILE A 76 2.65 15.63 -6.63
C ILE A 76 3.25 16.97 -7.10
N THR A 77 4.23 17.48 -6.37
CA THR A 77 4.90 18.75 -6.67
C THR A 77 5.60 18.70 -8.02
N ARG A 78 6.35 17.63 -8.30
CA ARG A 78 7.01 17.42 -9.60
C ARG A 78 6.02 17.40 -10.75
N ILE A 79 4.90 16.67 -10.61
CA ILE A 79 3.85 16.62 -11.63
C ILE A 79 3.23 18.01 -11.84
N ALA A 80 2.98 18.75 -10.77
CA ALA A 80 2.42 20.10 -10.86
C ALA A 80 3.34 21.05 -11.63
N VAL A 81 4.65 21.02 -11.34
CA VAL A 81 5.66 21.81 -12.05
C VAL A 81 5.71 21.43 -13.53
N GLN A 82 5.79 20.13 -13.86
CA GLN A 82 5.80 19.66 -15.24
C GLN A 82 4.54 20.08 -16.01
N TYR A 83 3.37 19.98 -15.36
CA TYR A 83 2.11 20.40 -15.97
C TYR A 83 2.09 21.91 -16.25
N TYR A 84 2.58 22.71 -15.31
CA TYR A 84 2.69 24.17 -15.50
C TYR A 84 3.61 24.51 -16.67
N LEU A 85 4.80 23.90 -16.74
CA LEU A 85 5.74 24.12 -17.85
C LEU A 85 5.13 23.76 -19.20
N LYS A 86 4.33 22.69 -19.28
CA LYS A 86 3.72 22.22 -20.53
C LYS A 86 2.48 23.02 -20.95
N ASN A 87 1.69 23.50 -20.00
CA ASN A 87 0.35 24.06 -20.29
C ASN A 87 0.20 25.54 -19.92
N ASN A 88 1.22 26.14 -19.30
CA ASN A 88 1.17 27.47 -18.67
C ASN A 88 -0.04 27.65 -17.72
N LYS A 89 -0.48 26.56 -17.09
CA LYS A 89 -1.64 26.51 -16.18
C LYS A 89 -1.26 25.77 -14.91
N LYS A 90 -1.60 26.35 -13.76
CA LYS A 90 -1.38 25.69 -12.46
C LYS A 90 -2.46 24.64 -12.21
N LEU A 91 -2.05 23.49 -11.68
CA LEU A 91 -2.99 22.52 -11.12
C LEU A 91 -3.51 23.04 -9.77
N THR A 92 -4.81 22.94 -9.59
CA THR A 92 -5.55 23.30 -8.37
C THR A 92 -6.48 22.16 -8.02
N ILE A 93 -7.08 22.19 -6.83
CA ILE A 93 -8.09 21.21 -6.41
C ILE A 93 -9.26 21.11 -7.40
N TYR A 94 -9.59 22.21 -8.10
CA TYR A 94 -10.72 22.28 -9.04
C TYR A 94 -10.40 21.75 -10.45
N ASN A 95 -9.13 21.58 -10.81
CA ASN A 95 -8.77 21.15 -12.16
C ASN A 95 -7.78 19.97 -12.16
N CYS A 96 -7.46 19.43 -10.98
CA CYS A 96 -6.50 18.35 -10.79
C CYS A 96 -6.84 17.09 -11.60
N PHE A 97 -8.13 16.80 -11.79
CA PHE A 97 -8.62 15.69 -12.61
C PHE A 97 -8.19 15.76 -14.08
N LYS A 98 -7.75 16.93 -14.58
CA LYS A 98 -7.19 17.07 -15.94
C LYS A 98 -5.83 16.38 -16.08
N SER A 99 -5.16 16.09 -14.97
CA SER A 99 -3.95 15.27 -14.92
C SER A 99 -4.25 14.01 -14.12
N ASN A 100 -4.54 12.90 -14.81
CA ASN A 100 -4.83 11.60 -14.18
C ASN A 100 -3.71 11.18 -13.21
N LYS A 101 -2.45 11.48 -13.54
CA LYS A 101 -1.29 11.18 -12.69
C LYS A 101 -1.37 12.01 -11.39
N TYR A 102 -1.56 13.32 -11.50
CA TYR A 102 -1.66 14.20 -10.33
C TYR A 102 -2.84 13.80 -9.44
N TYR A 103 -4.03 13.61 -10.03
CA TYR A 103 -5.24 13.28 -9.29
C TYR A 103 -5.08 11.99 -8.49
N PHE A 104 -4.48 10.96 -9.11
CA PHE A 104 -4.17 9.70 -8.44
C PHE A 104 -3.28 9.90 -7.20
N TYR A 105 -2.12 10.57 -7.35
CA TYR A 105 -1.22 10.78 -6.21
C TYR A 105 -1.85 11.66 -5.13
N PHE A 106 -2.66 12.65 -5.52
CA PHE A 106 -3.40 13.48 -4.58
C PHE A 106 -4.37 12.66 -3.72
N GLN A 107 -5.17 11.77 -4.33
CA GLN A 107 -6.09 10.89 -3.59
C GLN A 107 -5.37 9.97 -2.61
N GLU A 108 -4.28 9.33 -3.06
CA GLU A 108 -3.44 8.51 -2.17
C GLU A 108 -2.88 9.34 -1.00
N SER A 109 -2.46 10.58 -1.27
CA SER A 109 -1.92 11.46 -0.23
C SER A 109 -2.97 11.84 0.83
N GLU A 110 -4.22 12.09 0.43
CA GLU A 110 -5.31 12.36 1.37
C GLU A 110 -5.60 11.16 2.26
N GLN A 111 -5.60 9.97 1.66
CA GLN A 111 -5.82 8.73 2.41
C GLN A 111 -4.71 8.49 3.44
N LEU A 112 -3.44 8.63 3.05
CA LEU A 112 -2.32 8.47 3.97
C LEU A 112 -2.31 9.53 5.07
N SER A 113 -2.69 10.78 4.76
CA SER A 113 -2.83 11.85 5.74
C SER A 113 -3.86 11.50 6.83
N ARG A 114 -5.03 10.97 6.43
CA ARG A 114 -6.04 10.49 7.38
C ARG A 114 -5.50 9.39 8.28
N PHE A 115 -4.74 8.45 7.74
CA PHE A 115 -4.12 7.38 8.53
C PHE A 115 -3.04 7.89 9.49
N ILE A 116 -2.25 8.87 9.07
CA ILE A 116 -1.26 9.54 9.94
C ILE A 116 -1.97 10.15 11.14
N ASN A 117 -3.05 10.92 10.91
CA ASN A 117 -3.80 11.55 11.99
C ASN A 117 -4.35 10.52 12.97
N ILE A 118 -4.99 9.45 12.47
CA ILE A 118 -5.51 8.37 13.30
C ILE A 118 -4.41 7.71 14.15
N LEU A 119 -3.25 7.45 13.56
CA LEU A 119 -2.14 6.79 14.27
C LEU A 119 -1.37 7.71 15.22
N GLN A 120 -1.62 9.02 15.16
CA GLN A 120 -1.07 10.02 16.07
C GLN A 120 -2.01 10.37 17.23
N GLU A 121 -3.26 9.92 17.21
CA GLU A 121 -4.19 10.07 18.34
C GLU A 121 -3.56 9.51 19.63
N GLU A 122 -3.79 10.19 20.77
CA GLU A 122 -3.24 9.79 22.08
C GLU A 122 -3.76 8.43 22.52
N GLU A 123 -5.00 8.10 22.14
CA GLU A 123 -5.58 6.79 22.40
C GLU A 123 -4.93 5.70 21.52
N PRO A 124 -4.57 4.55 22.11
CA PRO A 124 -3.98 3.46 21.36
C PRO A 124 -4.98 2.93 20.33
N VAL A 125 -4.69 3.15 19.05
CA VAL A 125 -5.49 2.67 17.92
C VAL A 125 -5.76 1.17 18.06
N GLY A 126 -7.03 0.78 18.17
CA GLY A 126 -7.44 -0.61 18.35
C GLY A 126 -6.92 -1.54 17.24
N LYS A 127 -6.78 -2.84 17.57
CA LYS A 127 -6.21 -3.87 16.67
C LYS A 127 -6.89 -3.91 15.30
N TYR A 128 -8.22 -3.80 15.26
CA TYR A 128 -9.02 -3.77 14.04
C TYR A 128 -8.66 -2.59 13.12
N LYS A 129 -8.67 -1.37 13.69
CA LYS A 129 -8.38 -0.13 12.95
C LYS A 129 -6.94 -0.14 12.43
N ARG A 130 -5.98 -0.62 13.21
CA ARG A 130 -4.58 -0.81 12.75
C ARG A 130 -4.47 -1.80 11.59
N GLN A 131 -5.19 -2.92 11.64
CA GLN A 131 -5.16 -3.89 10.55
C GLN A 131 -5.76 -3.31 9.26
N TYR A 132 -6.88 -2.60 9.37
CA TYR A 132 -7.47 -1.89 8.23
C TYR A 132 -6.46 -0.92 7.61
N ILE A 133 -5.82 -0.08 8.42
CA ILE A 133 -4.80 0.87 7.95
C ILE A 133 -3.62 0.14 7.31
N GLN A 134 -3.13 -0.95 7.89
CA GLN A 134 -2.02 -1.72 7.33
C GLN A 134 -2.39 -2.36 5.97
N LYS A 135 -3.61 -2.87 5.83
CA LYS A 135 -4.13 -3.38 4.55
C LYS A 135 -4.20 -2.27 3.50
N SER A 136 -4.76 -1.11 3.85
CA SER A 136 -4.84 0.03 2.95
C SER A 136 -3.45 0.53 2.57
N TYR A 137 -2.52 0.63 3.53
CA TYR A 137 -1.13 0.99 3.28
C TYR A 137 -0.47 0.02 2.27
N ARG A 138 -0.65 -1.28 2.45
CA ARG A 138 -0.18 -2.30 1.48
C ARG A 138 -0.75 -2.05 0.08
N SER A 139 -2.05 -1.75 -0.01
CA SER A 139 -2.69 -1.45 -1.31
C SER A 139 -2.10 -0.18 -1.93
N SER A 140 -1.89 0.88 -1.16
CA SER A 140 -1.25 2.11 -1.63
C SER A 140 0.15 1.83 -2.20
N ILE A 141 0.98 1.04 -1.50
CA ILE A 141 2.31 0.67 -2.03
C ILE A 141 2.17 -0.01 -3.40
N SER A 142 1.27 -0.98 -3.54
CA SER A 142 1.04 -1.68 -4.80
C SER A 142 0.64 -0.72 -5.92
N PHE A 143 -0.30 0.20 -5.66
CA PHE A 143 -0.72 1.17 -6.67
C PHE A 143 0.39 2.13 -7.05
N ILE A 144 1.20 2.59 -6.10
CA ILE A 144 2.32 3.49 -6.35
C ILE A 144 3.37 2.83 -7.24
N ILE A 145 3.78 1.59 -6.92
CA ILE A 145 4.77 0.88 -7.73
C ILE A 145 4.22 0.65 -9.15
N ARG A 146 2.96 0.23 -9.32
CA ARG A 146 2.32 0.09 -10.65
C ARG A 146 2.30 1.38 -11.46
N LYS A 147 2.10 2.52 -10.80
CA LYS A 147 2.06 3.82 -11.49
C LYS A 147 3.44 4.30 -11.93
N GLN A 148 4.51 3.85 -11.28
CA GLN A 148 5.88 4.17 -11.67
C GLN A 148 6.46 3.13 -12.63
N ILE A 149 6.03 1.88 -12.51
CA ILE A 149 6.43 0.76 -13.36
C ILE A 149 5.17 0.12 -13.92
N LEU A 150 4.71 0.59 -15.09
CA LEU A 150 3.46 0.15 -15.71
C LEU A 150 3.42 -1.36 -16.01
N ILE A 151 4.60 -1.96 -16.22
CA ILE A 151 4.78 -3.38 -16.52
C ILE A 151 4.81 -4.22 -15.22
N ALA A 152 4.95 -3.61 -14.05
CA ALA A 152 5.01 -4.32 -12.78
C ALA A 152 3.66 -4.94 -12.40
N ASN A 153 3.47 -6.22 -12.76
CA ASN A 153 2.31 -7.00 -12.33
C ASN A 153 2.39 -7.51 -10.88
N LEU A 154 2.39 -6.60 -9.91
CA LEU A 154 2.50 -6.96 -8.49
C LEU A 154 1.32 -7.80 -7.95
N PHE A 155 0.21 -7.93 -8.67
CA PHE A 155 -0.91 -8.80 -8.24
C PHE A 155 -0.64 -10.28 -8.57
N GLU A 156 0.24 -10.55 -9.54
CA GLU A 156 0.82 -11.88 -9.77
C GLU A 156 1.90 -12.22 -8.72
N LEU A 157 2.48 -11.21 -8.08
CA LEU A 157 3.25 -11.37 -6.85
C LEU A 157 2.32 -11.66 -5.67
N ARG A 158 1.65 -12.81 -5.70
CA ARG A 158 1.15 -13.47 -4.49
C ARG A 158 2.28 -14.37 -4.00
N PRO A 159 3.21 -13.88 -3.16
CA PRO A 159 4.31 -14.73 -2.71
C PRO A 159 3.82 -16.05 -2.11
N TYR A 160 2.64 -16.09 -1.48
CA TYR A 160 2.03 -17.34 -0.99
C TYR A 160 0.49 -17.29 -0.96
N SER A 161 -0.20 -17.68 -2.04
CA SER A 161 -1.52 -18.30 -1.92
C SER A 161 -1.33 -19.81 -1.75
N HIS A 162 -1.34 -20.29 -0.51
CA HIS A 162 -1.10 -21.68 -0.14
C HIS A 162 -2.14 -22.71 -0.63
N THR A 163 -3.00 -22.39 -1.60
CA THR A 163 -4.02 -23.35 -2.06
C THR A 163 -4.00 -23.67 -3.54
N ASP A 164 -3.70 -22.75 -4.48
CA ASP A 164 -4.06 -23.03 -5.89
C ASP A 164 -3.16 -22.42 -6.99
N SER A 165 -1.92 -21.98 -6.72
CA SER A 165 -1.05 -21.39 -7.78
C SER A 165 0.28 -22.11 -7.93
N GLN A 166 0.53 -22.66 -9.13
CA GLN A 166 1.76 -23.36 -9.57
C GLN A 166 3.01 -22.47 -9.73
N HIS A 167 2.97 -21.20 -9.33
CA HIS A 167 4.07 -20.26 -9.54
C HIS A 167 4.46 -19.60 -8.21
N TYR A 168 5.47 -20.17 -7.56
CA TYR A 168 6.05 -19.61 -6.34
C TYR A 168 7.20 -18.67 -6.70
N PHE A 169 7.31 -17.57 -5.96
CA PHE A 169 8.52 -16.75 -5.96
C PHE A 169 9.39 -17.19 -4.80
N ASP A 170 10.49 -17.89 -5.08
CA ASP A 170 11.49 -18.20 -4.04
C ASP A 170 12.31 -16.97 -3.63
N LYS A 171 12.27 -15.88 -4.42
CA LYS A 171 13.05 -14.65 -4.17
C LYS A 171 12.23 -13.40 -4.47
N ILE A 172 12.46 -12.37 -3.66
CA ILE A 172 11.98 -11.00 -3.86
C ILE A 172 12.34 -10.54 -5.28
N PRO A 173 11.36 -10.13 -6.12
CA PRO A 173 11.66 -9.54 -7.42
C PRO A 173 12.59 -8.34 -7.28
N THR A 174 13.67 -8.35 -8.06
CA THR A 174 14.56 -7.20 -8.23
C THR A 174 13.82 -6.08 -8.96
N VAL A 175 14.30 -4.84 -8.83
CA VAL A 175 13.69 -3.74 -9.62
C VAL A 175 13.89 -3.95 -11.11
N GLU A 176 14.97 -4.61 -11.54
CA GLU A 176 15.15 -5.03 -12.93
C GLU A 176 14.00 -5.94 -13.40
N GLN A 177 13.58 -6.90 -12.56
CA GLN A 177 12.45 -7.78 -12.85
C GLN A 177 11.10 -7.05 -12.82
N LEU A 178 10.94 -6.06 -11.94
CA LEU A 178 9.74 -5.21 -11.94
C LEU A 178 9.66 -4.38 -13.21
N ILE A 179 10.79 -3.78 -13.62
CA ILE A 179 10.89 -2.94 -14.82
C ILE A 179 10.68 -3.77 -16.08
N SER A 180 11.28 -4.95 -16.16
CA SER A 180 11.12 -5.83 -17.34
C SER A 180 9.75 -6.49 -17.41
N GLY A 181 9.07 -6.67 -16.26
CA GLY A 181 7.88 -7.52 -16.17
C GLY A 181 8.19 -9.01 -16.31
N GLU A 182 9.46 -9.36 -16.50
CA GLU A 182 9.93 -10.74 -16.63
C GLU A 182 10.33 -11.26 -15.26
N TYR A 183 9.38 -11.98 -14.68
CA TYR A 183 9.56 -12.64 -13.41
C TYR A 183 10.21 -14.01 -13.63
N LYS A 184 11.32 -14.26 -12.92
CA LYS A 184 11.92 -15.60 -12.90
C LYS A 184 11.12 -16.46 -11.92
N TYR A 185 10.21 -17.25 -12.46
CA TYR A 185 9.53 -18.34 -11.78
C TYR A 185 10.41 -19.59 -11.92
N TYR A 186 10.64 -20.32 -10.82
CA TYR A 186 11.32 -21.62 -10.86
C TYR A 186 10.45 -22.67 -10.17
#